data_AF-K2C830-F1
#
_entry.id   AF-K2C830-F1
#
_cell.length_a   1.000
_cell.length_b   1.000
_cell.length_c   1.000
_cell.angle_alpha   90.00
_cell.angle_beta   90.00
_cell.angle_gamma   90.00
#
_symmetry.space_group_name_H-M   'P 1'
#
loop_
_entity.id
_entity.type
_entity.pdbx_description
1 polymer ?
#
loop_
_entity_poly.entity_id
_entity_poly.type
_entity_poly.pdbx_seq_one_letter_code
_entity_poly.pdbx_strand_id
1 'polypeptide(L)'
;MQNLLDGILKAFELLFQGDPEVVRITLLSLEVSGMATLISLILGLPLGTFLALVKFPTRRFWISIINTGMALPPVVVGLVVCIFLWRNGPLGFMHLIYTPAAIVIAQVLIAFPMAAGLTLSALQQLDPKLRIQLLGLGASKIQMVFTLWKEAKLPLIAALIAAFGSVIS
;
A
#
# COMPACT_ATOMS: atom_id res chain seq x y z
N MET A 1 0.11 39.11 -12.40
CA MET A 1 -0.25 37.96 -13.29
C MET A 1 0.93 37.47 -14.12
N GLN A 2 1.92 38.32 -14.46
CA GLN A 2 3.21 37.89 -15.07
C GLN A 2 3.93 36.79 -14.27
N ASN A 3 4.01 36.91 -12.94
CA ASN A 3 4.71 35.94 -12.08
C ASN A 3 4.17 34.50 -12.08
N LEU A 4 2.91 34.25 -12.47
CA LEU A 4 2.33 32.89 -12.46
C LEU A 4 2.65 32.14 -13.76
N LEU A 5 2.52 32.83 -14.90
CA LEU A 5 2.86 32.28 -16.22
C LEU A 5 4.37 32.01 -16.32
N ASP A 6 5.20 32.92 -15.80
CA ASP A 6 6.65 32.75 -15.74
C ASP A 6 7.04 31.54 -14.87
N GLY A 7 6.35 31.33 -13.74
CA GLY A 7 6.54 30.15 -12.89
C GLY A 7 6.17 28.84 -13.58
N ILE A 8 5.04 28.82 -14.31
CA ILE A 8 4.60 27.64 -15.08
C ILE A 8 5.61 27.33 -16.20
N LEU A 9 6.02 28.33 -16.97
CA LEU A 9 7.02 28.17 -18.03
C LEU A 9 8.35 27.64 -17.48
N LYS A 10 8.80 28.17 -16.35
CA LYS A 10 10.01 27.71 -15.68
C LYS A 10 9.90 26.28 -15.15
N ALA A 11 8.72 25.86 -14.69
CA ALA A 11 8.49 24.47 -14.30
C ALA A 11 8.62 23.52 -15.50
N PHE A 12 8.03 23.86 -16.66
CA PHE A 12 8.21 23.09 -17.89
C PHE A 12 9.67 23.09 -18.34
N GLU A 13 10.37 24.21 -18.25
CA GLU A 13 11.78 24.31 -18.59
C GLU A 13 12.63 23.35 -17.73
N LEU A 14 12.46 23.35 -16.41
CA LEU A 14 13.14 22.43 -15.50
C LEU A 14 12.85 20.96 -15.81
N LEU A 15 11.60 20.64 -16.19
CA LEU A 15 11.21 19.27 -16.58
C LEU A 15 11.84 18.84 -17.91
N PHE A 16 11.81 19.68 -18.94
CA PHE A 16 12.35 19.35 -20.26
C PHE A 16 13.87 19.35 -20.31
N GLN A 17 14.52 20.23 -19.53
CA GLN A 17 15.98 20.25 -19.39
C GLN A 17 16.49 19.09 -18.51
N GLY A 18 15.59 18.38 -17.82
CA GLY A 18 15.95 17.28 -16.94
C GLY A 18 16.80 17.76 -15.77
N ASP A 19 16.34 18.82 -15.09
CA ASP A 19 17.07 19.40 -13.96
C ASP A 19 17.50 18.30 -12.96
N PRO A 20 18.80 18.19 -12.62
CA PRO A 20 19.31 17.09 -11.81
C PRO A 20 18.66 16.98 -10.43
N GLU A 21 18.24 18.10 -9.85
CA GLU A 21 17.58 18.11 -8.54
C GLU A 21 16.15 17.58 -8.65
N VAL A 22 15.39 18.04 -9.64
CA VAL A 22 14.03 17.54 -9.92
C VAL A 22 14.06 16.04 -10.19
N VAL A 23 14.94 15.58 -11.09
CA VAL A 23 15.09 14.15 -11.41
C VAL A 23 15.45 13.35 -10.16
N ARG A 24 16.38 13.83 -9.34
CA ARG A 24 16.77 13.15 -8.10
C ARG A 24 15.61 13.02 -7.12
N ILE A 25 14.83 14.09 -6.91
CA ILE A 25 13.69 14.06 -5.98
C ILE A 25 12.58 13.15 -6.53
N THR A 26 12.29 13.20 -7.84
CA THR A 26 11.31 12.30 -8.47
C THR A 26 11.71 10.83 -8.32
N LEU A 27 12.97 10.49 -8.59
CA LEU A 27 13.47 9.12 -8.43
C LEU A 27 13.43 8.65 -6.98
N LEU A 28 13.84 9.50 -6.03
CA LEU A 28 13.77 9.17 -4.60
C LEU A 28 12.32 8.91 -4.16
N SER A 29 11.37 9.75 -4.59
CA SER A 29 9.95 9.57 -4.29
C SER A 29 9.41 8.27 -4.88
N LEU A 30 9.78 7.93 -6.12
CA LEU A 30 9.42 6.66 -6.76
C LEU A 30 10.02 5.45 -6.05
N GLU A 31 11.29 5.52 -5.65
CA GLU A 31 11.98 4.46 -4.92
C GLU A 31 11.29 4.20 -3.58
N VAL A 32 11.07 5.25 -2.80
CA VAL A 32 10.48 5.17 -1.45
C VAL A 32 9.03 4.66 -1.51
N SER A 33 8.19 5.24 -2.38
CA SER A 33 6.79 4.83 -2.55
C SER A 33 6.65 3.44 -3.17
N GLY A 34 7.53 3.10 -4.13
CA GLY A 34 7.58 1.78 -4.75
C GLY A 34 7.96 0.70 -3.73
N MET A 35 9.00 0.95 -2.92
CA MET A 35 9.43 0.01 -1.89
C MET A 35 8.38 -0.16 -0.80
N ALA A 36 7.76 0.92 -0.33
CA ALA A 36 6.66 0.87 0.63
C ALA A 36 5.45 0.08 0.11
N THR A 37 5.10 0.26 -1.17
CA THR A 37 4.01 -0.46 -1.83
C THR A 37 4.33 -1.95 -1.94
N LEU A 38 5.55 -2.30 -2.34
CA LEU A 38 6.01 -3.69 -2.42
C LEU A 38 5.91 -4.39 -1.07
N ILE A 39 6.43 -3.78 0.00
CA ILE A 39 6.33 -4.30 1.36
C ILE A 39 4.87 -4.45 1.77
N SER A 40 4.05 -3.44 1.50
CA SER A 40 2.61 -3.46 1.82
C SER A 40 1.84 -4.55 1.10
N LEU A 41 2.18 -4.86 -0.15
CA LEU A 41 1.58 -5.97 -0.90
C LEU A 41 2.04 -7.32 -0.39
N ILE A 42 3.34 -7.48 -0.10
CA ILE A 42 3.89 -8.73 0.45
C ILE A 42 3.19 -9.10 1.76
N LEU A 43 2.84 -8.11 2.59
CA LEU A 43 2.12 -8.32 3.84
C LEU A 43 0.60 -8.35 3.66
N GLY A 44 0.07 -7.47 2.83
CA GLY A 44 -1.36 -7.24 2.65
C GLY A 44 -2.05 -8.32 1.81
N LEU A 45 -1.42 -8.81 0.74
CA LEU A 45 -2.00 -9.87 -0.11
C LEU A 45 -2.26 -11.16 0.69
N PRO A 46 -1.30 -11.71 1.47
CA PRO A 46 -1.55 -12.88 2.30
C PRO A 46 -2.60 -12.62 3.38
N LEU A 47 -2.55 -11.46 4.05
CA LEU A 47 -3.51 -11.14 5.11
C LEU A 47 -4.94 -11.00 4.57
N GLY A 48 -5.12 -10.25 3.47
CA GLY A 48 -6.41 -10.07 2.80
C GLY A 48 -6.96 -11.41 2.29
N THR A 49 -6.10 -12.25 1.73
CA THR A 49 -6.45 -13.62 1.30
C THR A 49 -6.87 -14.49 2.47
N PHE A 50 -6.11 -14.46 3.58
CA PHE A 50 -6.44 -15.22 4.78
C PHE A 50 -7.80 -14.81 5.33
N LEU A 51 -8.06 -13.52 5.45
CA LEU A 51 -9.35 -12.99 5.91
C LEU A 51 -10.50 -13.25 4.92
N ALA A 52 -10.22 -13.38 3.63
CA ALA A 52 -11.22 -13.75 2.63
C ALA A 52 -11.63 -15.23 2.76
N LEU A 53 -10.66 -16.12 2.96
CA LEU A 53 -10.87 -17.57 2.85
C LEU A 53 -11.17 -18.27 4.17
N VAL A 54 -10.63 -17.78 5.28
CA VAL A 54 -10.73 -18.45 6.59
C VAL A 54 -11.85 -17.83 7.42
N LYS A 55 -12.73 -18.69 7.94
CA LYS A 55 -13.80 -18.30 8.87
C LYS A 55 -13.36 -18.64 10.30
N PHE A 56 -13.32 -17.64 11.16
CA PHE A 56 -13.01 -17.77 12.59
C PHE A 56 -13.78 -16.71 13.40
N PRO A 57 -13.99 -16.89 14.70
CA PRO A 57 -14.96 -16.09 15.48
C PRO A 57 -14.69 -14.57 15.46
N THR A 58 -13.42 -14.15 15.56
CA THR A 58 -13.01 -12.74 15.61
C THR A 58 -12.76 -12.11 14.24
N ARG A 59 -13.05 -12.82 13.14
CA ARG A 59 -12.77 -12.36 11.76
C ARG A 59 -13.35 -10.97 11.46
N ARG A 60 -14.59 -10.69 11.90
CA ARG A 60 -15.25 -9.41 11.65
C ARG A 60 -14.51 -8.23 12.29
N PHE A 61 -13.94 -8.44 13.48
CA PHE A 61 -13.15 -7.44 14.18
C PHE A 61 -11.89 -7.07 13.37
N TRP A 62 -11.14 -8.06 12.87
CA TRP A 62 -9.97 -7.81 12.04
C TRP A 62 -10.29 -7.15 10.70
N ILE A 63 -11.39 -7.54 10.05
CA ILE A 63 -11.88 -6.87 8.84
C ILE A 63 -12.20 -5.40 9.16
N SER A 64 -12.84 -5.13 10.30
CA SER A 64 -13.12 -3.76 10.74
C SER A 64 -11.84 -2.95 10.94
N ILE A 65 -10.81 -3.52 11.60
CA ILE A 65 -9.52 -2.84 11.78
C ILE A 65 -8.89 -2.45 10.45
N ILE A 66 -8.86 -3.38 9.49
CA ILE A 66 -8.28 -3.11 8.17
C ILE A 66 -9.07 -2.02 7.45
N ASN A 67 -10.40 -2.11 7.45
CA ASN A 67 -11.26 -1.11 6.82
C ASN A 67 -11.13 0.26 7.49
N THR A 68 -10.99 0.32 8.83
CA THR A 68 -10.69 1.56 9.54
C THR A 68 -9.32 2.10 9.13
N GLY A 69 -8.32 1.22 8.98
CA GLY A 69 -6.99 1.57 8.48
C GLY A 69 -7.01 2.24 7.11
N MET A 70 -7.88 1.78 6.20
CA MET A 70 -8.06 2.38 4.86
C MET A 70 -8.59 3.82 4.91
N ALA A 71 -9.26 4.20 6.01
CA ALA A 71 -9.84 5.54 6.20
C ALA A 71 -8.97 6.45 7.07
N LEU A 72 -7.80 5.99 7.54
CA LEU A 72 -6.92 6.80 8.39
C LEU A 72 -6.36 8.00 7.60
N PRO A 73 -6.46 9.22 8.14
CA PRO A 73 -5.83 10.38 7.52
C PRO A 73 -4.30 10.19 7.45
N PRO A 74 -3.65 10.40 6.29
CA PRO A 74 -2.20 10.24 6.16
C PRO A 74 -1.40 11.07 7.17
N VAL A 75 -1.89 12.28 7.49
CA VAL A 75 -1.28 13.17 8.48
C VAL A 75 -1.25 12.54 9.87
N VAL A 76 -2.31 11.83 10.27
CA VAL A 76 -2.36 11.14 11.57
C VAL A 76 -1.32 10.02 11.63
N VAL A 77 -1.20 9.23 10.56
CA VAL A 77 -0.19 8.17 10.47
C VAL A 77 1.22 8.77 10.54
N GLY A 78 1.47 9.85 9.80
CA GLY A 78 2.74 10.57 9.84
C GLY A 78 3.10 11.09 11.22
N LEU A 79 2.14 11.68 11.95
CA LEU A 79 2.34 12.16 13.31
C LEU A 79 2.65 11.02 14.29
N VAL A 80 1.93 9.89 14.21
CA VAL A 80 2.19 8.72 15.05
C VAL A 80 3.61 8.20 14.78
N VAL A 81 3.99 8.01 13.53
CA VAL A 81 5.34 7.56 13.18
C VAL A 81 6.40 8.55 13.67
N CYS A 82 6.15 9.84 13.52
CA CYS A 82 7.04 10.89 13.98
C CYS A 82 7.25 10.83 15.50
N ILE A 83 6.17 10.73 16.29
CA ILE A 83 6.24 10.62 17.76
C ILE A 83 7.01 9.36 18.18
N PHE A 84 6.83 8.25 17.46
CA PHE A 84 7.53 7.00 17.74
C PHE A 84 9.03 7.09 17.43
N LEU A 85 9.39 7.66 16.29
CA LEU A 85 10.78 7.74 15.81
C LEU A 85 11.55 8.96 16.33
N TRP A 86 10.89 9.92 16.98
CA TRP A 86 11.55 11.08 17.58
C TRP A 86 12.63 10.64 18.56
N ARG A 87 13.66 11.47 18.78
CA ARG A 87 14.79 11.16 19.67
C ARG A 87 14.39 10.70 21.08
N ASN A 88 13.31 11.26 21.63
CA ASN A 88 12.77 10.92 22.96
C ASN A 88 11.58 9.95 22.88
N GLY A 89 11.24 9.49 21.68
CA GLY A 89 10.13 8.57 21.43
C GLY A 89 10.50 7.11 21.71
N PRO A 90 9.52 6.20 21.77
CA PRO A 90 9.73 4.77 22.01
C PRO A 90 10.76 4.09 21.11
N LEU A 91 10.86 4.52 19.84
CA LEU A 91 11.79 4.00 18.83
C LEU A 91 12.90 5.02 18.50
N GLY A 92 13.11 6.04 19.34
CA GLY A 92 14.10 7.10 19.12
C GLY A 92 15.54 6.61 19.04
N PHE A 93 15.83 5.48 19.69
CA PHE A 93 17.14 4.82 19.65
C PHE A 93 17.54 4.34 18.24
N MET A 94 16.59 4.21 17.31
CA MET A 94 16.88 3.82 15.92
C MET A 94 17.41 4.98 15.06
N HIS A 95 17.30 6.23 15.54
CA HIS A 95 17.75 7.44 14.84
C HIS A 95 17.24 7.58 13.39
N LEU A 96 16.03 7.07 13.12
CA LEU A 96 15.44 7.06 11.76
C LEU A 96 14.71 8.36 11.39
N ILE A 97 14.38 9.22 12.35
CA ILE A 97 13.67 10.48 12.06
C ILE A 97 14.47 11.32 11.05
N TYR A 98 13.80 11.82 10.01
CA TYR A 98 14.37 12.51 8.84
C TYR A 98 15.15 11.63 7.83
N THR A 99 14.97 10.31 7.85
CA THR A 99 15.55 9.41 6.85
C THR A 99 14.50 8.87 5.86
N PRO A 100 14.90 8.44 4.64
CA PRO A 100 14.00 7.74 3.73
C PRO A 100 13.36 6.49 4.35
N ALA A 101 14.07 5.80 5.25
CA ALA A 101 13.54 4.63 5.95
C ALA A 101 12.31 4.99 6.81
N ALA A 102 12.31 6.14 7.49
CA ALA A 102 11.12 6.60 8.22
C ALA A 102 9.93 6.91 7.29
N ILE A 103 10.20 7.44 6.09
CA ILE A 103 9.18 7.70 5.07
C ILE A 103 8.57 6.37 4.61
N VAL A 104 9.41 5.37 4.31
CA VAL A 104 8.95 4.02 3.93
C VAL A 104 8.08 3.41 5.02
N ILE A 105 8.47 3.51 6.29
CA ILE A 105 7.68 2.98 7.42
C ILE A 105 6.30 3.64 7.46
N ALA A 106 6.23 4.97 7.36
CA ALA A 106 4.96 5.69 7.35
C ALA A 106 4.08 5.29 6.16
N GLN A 107 4.66 5.21 4.97
CA GLN A 107 3.94 4.80 3.76
C GLN A 107 3.47 3.35 3.83
N VAL A 108 4.25 2.43 4.41
CA VAL A 108 3.81 1.04 4.64
C VAL A 108 2.57 1.01 5.53
N LEU A 109 2.53 1.79 6.60
CA LEU A 109 1.36 1.84 7.49
C LEU A 109 0.11 2.39 6.80
N ILE A 110 0.26 3.24 5.78
CA ILE A 110 -0.85 3.77 4.97
C ILE A 110 -1.27 2.77 3.89
N ALA A 111 -0.33 2.25 3.11
CA ALA A 111 -0.61 1.38 1.96
C ALA A 111 -1.01 -0.06 2.37
N PHE A 112 -0.53 -0.57 3.50
CA PHE A 112 -0.84 -1.91 4.00
C PHE A 112 -2.33 -2.19 4.17
N PRO A 113 -3.13 -1.39 4.93
CA PRO A 113 -4.56 -1.64 5.06
C PRO A 113 -5.29 -1.51 3.73
N MET A 114 -4.83 -0.63 2.83
CA MET A 114 -5.37 -0.50 1.47
C MET A 114 -5.15 -1.78 0.65
N ALA A 115 -3.93 -2.30 0.64
CA ALA A 115 -3.59 -3.56 -0.01
C ALA A 115 -4.39 -4.74 0.56
N ALA A 116 -4.45 -4.88 1.88
CA ALA A 116 -5.14 -5.99 2.53
C ALA A 116 -6.67 -5.94 2.34
N GLY A 117 -7.28 -4.77 2.53
CA GLY A 117 -8.72 -4.57 2.43
C GLY A 117 -9.26 -4.70 0.99
N LEU A 118 -8.53 -4.17 0.01
CA LEU A 118 -8.89 -4.33 -1.39
C LEU A 118 -8.67 -5.77 -1.87
N THR A 119 -7.61 -6.46 -1.42
CA THR A 119 -7.42 -7.90 -1.69
C THR A 119 -8.56 -8.73 -1.12
N LEU A 120 -8.94 -8.46 0.14
CA LEU A 120 -10.08 -9.10 0.80
C LEU A 120 -11.36 -8.93 -0.02
N SER A 121 -11.63 -7.70 -0.47
CA SER A 121 -12.83 -7.36 -1.23
C SER A 121 -12.81 -7.98 -2.63
N ALA A 122 -11.66 -8.02 -3.29
CA ALA A 122 -11.46 -8.64 -4.60
C ALA A 122 -11.79 -10.14 -4.56
N LEU A 123 -11.25 -10.85 -3.56
CA LEU A 123 -11.45 -12.30 -3.44
C LEU A 123 -12.87 -12.67 -2.99
N GLN A 124 -13.54 -11.81 -2.22
CA GLN A 124 -14.94 -12.02 -1.83
C GLN A 124 -15.93 -11.83 -2.98
N GLN A 125 -15.55 -11.12 -4.04
CA GLN A 125 -16.37 -10.93 -5.24
C GLN A 125 -16.31 -12.10 -6.22
N LEU A 126 -15.34 -13.02 -6.07
CA LEU A 126 -15.27 -14.23 -6.88
C LEU A 126 -16.44 -15.18 -6.57
N ASP A 127 -16.83 -15.99 -7.54
CA ASP A 127 -17.88 -17.01 -7.33
C ASP A 127 -17.47 -17.96 -6.18
N PRO A 128 -18.27 -18.08 -5.10
CA PRO A 128 -18.01 -19.01 -4.01
C PRO A 128 -17.80 -20.47 -4.45
N LYS A 129 -18.40 -20.86 -5.59
CA LYS A 129 -18.26 -22.20 -6.17
C LYS A 129 -16.86 -22.48 -6.72
N LEU A 130 -16.14 -21.45 -7.19
CA LEU A 130 -14.80 -21.59 -7.76
C LEU A 130 -13.86 -22.28 -6.77
N ARG A 131 -13.90 -21.88 -5.49
CA ARG A 131 -13.11 -22.51 -4.44
C ARG A 131 -13.44 -24.00 -4.27
N ILE A 132 -14.73 -24.34 -4.28
CA ILE A 132 -15.20 -25.71 -4.09
C ILE A 132 -14.78 -26.58 -5.28
N GLN A 133 -14.89 -26.05 -6.50
CA GLN A 133 -14.45 -26.71 -7.73
C GLN A 133 -12.95 -26.98 -7.74
N LEU A 134 -12.12 -25.98 -7.38
CA LEU A 134 -10.66 -26.16 -7.31
C LEU A 134 -10.27 -27.26 -6.33
N LEU A 135 -10.89 -27.28 -5.14
CA LEU A 135 -10.63 -28.34 -4.15
C LEU A 135 -11.16 -29.71 -4.62
N GLY A 136 -12.31 -29.75 -5.31
CA GLY A 136 -12.87 -30.97 -5.90
C GLY A 136 -11.99 -31.56 -7.01
N LEU A 137 -11.26 -30.72 -7.74
CA LEU A 137 -10.26 -31.12 -8.73
C LEU A 137 -8.90 -31.54 -8.09
N GLY A 138 -8.81 -31.57 -6.76
CA GLY A 138 -7.60 -32.00 -6.04
C GLY A 138 -6.53 -30.91 -5.88
N ALA A 139 -6.85 -29.63 -6.09
CA ALA A 139 -5.89 -28.56 -5.90
C ALA A 139 -5.45 -28.45 -4.43
N SER A 140 -4.14 -28.33 -4.21
CA SER A 140 -3.61 -27.98 -2.88
C SER A 140 -4.05 -26.56 -2.46
N LYS A 141 -3.97 -26.25 -1.16
CA LYS A 141 -4.35 -24.92 -0.63
C LYS A 141 -3.58 -23.79 -1.32
N ILE A 142 -2.30 -24.00 -1.59
CA ILE A 142 -1.41 -23.01 -2.22
C ILE A 142 -1.81 -22.83 -3.70
N GLN A 143 -2.01 -23.93 -4.43
CA GLN A 143 -2.48 -23.87 -5.82
C GLN A 143 -3.82 -23.15 -5.93
N MET A 144 -4.76 -23.45 -5.03
CA MET A 144 -6.06 -22.78 -4.97
C MET A 144 -5.89 -21.27 -4.77
N VAL A 145 -5.05 -20.82 -3.84
CA VAL A 145 -4.78 -19.38 -3.62
C VAL A 145 -4.21 -18.72 -4.86
N PHE A 146 -3.19 -19.32 -5.49
CA PHE A 146 -2.61 -18.76 -6.73
C PHE A 146 -3.61 -18.69 -7.87
N THR A 147 -4.49 -19.69 -8.02
CA THR A 147 -5.55 -19.66 -9.03
C THR A 147 -6.57 -18.56 -8.72
N LEU A 148 -6.98 -18.39 -7.47
CA LEU A 148 -7.86 -17.28 -7.08
C LEU A 148 -7.23 -15.91 -7.37
N TRP A 149 -5.92 -15.75 -7.15
CA TRP A 149 -5.22 -14.50 -7.50
C TRP A 149 -5.19 -14.27 -9.00
N LYS A 150 -5.03 -15.32 -9.81
CA LYS A 150 -5.08 -15.22 -11.29
C LYS A 150 -6.47 -14.80 -11.77
N GLU A 151 -7.53 -15.36 -11.19
CA GLU A 151 -8.91 -14.97 -11.51
C GLU A 151 -9.21 -13.54 -11.05
N ALA A 152 -8.70 -13.13 -9.88
CA ALA A 152 -8.82 -11.77 -9.37
C ALA A 152 -7.76 -10.79 -9.89
N LYS A 153 -7.06 -11.09 -11.00
CA LYS A 153 -5.92 -10.26 -11.45
C LYS A 153 -6.27 -8.77 -11.64
N LEU A 154 -7.43 -8.48 -12.22
CA LEU A 154 -7.84 -7.09 -12.51
C LEU A 154 -8.11 -6.31 -11.23
N PRO A 155 -8.96 -6.79 -10.29
CA PRO A 155 -9.15 -6.08 -9.02
C PRO A 155 -7.89 -6.07 -8.14
N LEU A 156 -7.00 -7.07 -8.23
CA LEU A 156 -5.71 -7.03 -7.53
C LEU A 156 -4.74 -5.99 -8.10
N ILE A 157 -4.73 -5.79 -9.43
CA ILE A 157 -3.98 -4.69 -10.06
C ILE A 157 -4.55 -3.34 -9.61
N ALA A 158 -5.88 -3.21 -9.56
CA ALA A 158 -6.52 -2.00 -9.02
C ALA A 158 -6.15 -1.77 -7.55
N ALA A 159 -6.06 -2.83 -6.74
CA ALA A 159 -5.60 -2.74 -5.35
C ALA A 159 -4.15 -2.25 -5.25
N LEU A 160 -3.25 -2.76 -6.10
CA LEU A 160 -1.87 -2.27 -6.21
C LEU A 160 -1.83 -0.79 -6.57
N ILE A 161 -2.58 -0.37 -7.60
CA ILE A 161 -2.61 1.03 -8.05
C ILE A 161 -3.15 1.94 -6.94
N ALA A 162 -4.20 1.53 -6.24
CA ALA A 162 -4.78 2.30 -5.15
C ALA A 162 -3.83 2.42 -3.96
N ALA A 163 -3.14 1.33 -3.57
CA ALA A 163 -2.17 1.34 -2.49
C ALA A 163 -0.93 2.20 -2.82
N PHE A 164 -0.46 2.15 -4.06
CA PHE A 164 0.62 3.04 -4.54
C PHE A 164 0.16 4.50 -4.57
N GLY A 165 -1.03 4.74 -5.14
CA GLY A 165 -1.65 6.06 -5.22
C GLY A 165 -1.79 6.74 -3.87
N SER A 166 -2.14 5.99 -2.81
CA SER A 166 -2.32 6.54 -1.47
C SER A 166 -1.04 7.00 -0.78
N VAL A 167 0.15 6.67 -1.33
CA VAL A 167 1.45 7.02 -0.72
C VAL A 167 2.32 7.91 -1.59
N ILE A 168 2.08 7.97 -2.90
CA ILE A 168 2.81 8.85 -3.82
C ILE A 168 2.14 10.22 -4.02
N SER A 169 0.82 10.33 -3.75
CA SER A 169 0.03 11.55 -3.98
C SER A 169 0.28 12.65 -2.95
#